data_AF-A0A0B1U103-F1
#
_entry.id   AF-A0A0B1U103-F1
#
_cell.length_a   1.000
_cell.length_b   1.000
_cell.length_c   1.000
_cell.angle_alpha   90.00
_cell.angle_beta   90.00
_cell.angle_gamma   90.00
#
_symmetry.space_group_name_H-M   'P 1'
#
loop_
_entity.id
_entity.type
_entity.pdbx_description
1 polymer ?
#
loop_
_entity_poly.entity_id
_entity_poly.type
_entity_poly.pdbx_seq_one_letter_code
_entity_poly.pdbx_strand_id
1 'polypeptide(L)' 'MMDYEKIRHAAKTGDKILELALSIGLDPARHTIKELADRLLARALAESGQDDDCKS' A
#
# COMPACT_ATOMS: atom_id res chain seq x y z
N MET A 1 25.70 11.33 -4.26
CA MET A 1 25.49 10.04 -3.56
C MET A 1 24.10 9.93 -2.91
N MET A 2 23.47 11.05 -2.51
CA MET A 2 22.08 11.07 -1.99
C MET A 2 21.04 10.49 -2.96
N ASP A 3 21.19 10.68 -4.27
CA ASP A 3 20.17 10.27 -5.26
C ASP A 3 20.07 8.76 -5.41
N TYR A 4 21.18 8.02 -5.23
CA TYR A 4 21.17 6.56 -5.25
C TYR A 4 20.32 5.98 -4.12
N GLU A 5 20.50 6.47 -2.89
CA GLU A 5 19.71 6.01 -1.74
C GLU A 5 18.23 6.37 -1.87
N LYS A 6 17.90 7.53 -2.43
CA LYS A 6 16.51 7.91 -2.72
C LYS A 6 15.86 6.98 -3.75
N ILE A 7 16.58 6.68 -4.83
CA ILE A 7 16.09 5.76 -5.87
C ILE A 7 15.93 4.34 -5.30
N ARG A 8 16.90 3.87 -4.51
CA ARG A 8 16.86 2.57 -3.85
C ARG A 8 15.69 2.47 -2.87
N HIS A 9 15.42 3.52 -2.09
CA HIS A 9 14.28 3.55 -1.20
C HIS A 9 12.96 3.53 -1.99
N ALA A 10 12.85 4.30 -3.07
CA ALA A 10 11.65 4.32 -3.90
C ALA A 10 11.37 2.93 -4.52
N ALA A 11 12.39 2.26 -5.03
CA ALA A 11 12.26 0.89 -5.54
C ALA A 11 11.79 -0.09 -4.46
N LYS A 12 12.40 -0.05 -3.27
CA LYS A 12 12.00 -0.91 -2.13
C LYS A 12 10.57 -0.65 -1.66
N THR A 13 10.13 0.61 -1.67
CA THR A 13 8.75 0.97 -1.34
C THR A 13 7.79 0.42 -2.40
N GLY A 14 8.17 0.48 -3.69
CA GLY A 14 7.40 -0.08 -4.80
C GLY A 14 7.20 -1.60 -4.66
N ASP A 15 8.27 -2.36 -4.44
CA ASP A 15 8.20 -3.81 -4.16
C ASP A 15 7.21 -4.13 -3.04
N LYS A 16 7.30 -3.37 -1.93
CA LYS A 16 6.45 -3.62 -0.77
C LYS A 16 4.96 -3.32 -1.04
N ILE A 17 4.66 -2.32 -1.86
CA ILE A 17 3.29 -2.04 -2.33
C ILE A 17 2.76 -3.22 -3.15
N LEU A 18 3.58 -3.80 -4.03
CA LEU A 18 3.20 -4.96 -4.84
C LEU A 18 2.93 -6.19 -3.97
N GLU A 19 3.79 -6.48 -2.99
CA GLU A 19 3.61 -7.59 -2.05
C GLU A 19 2.32 -7.45 -1.22
N LEU A 20 2.04 -6.24 -0.74
CA LEU A 20 0.82 -5.95 0.02
C LEU A 20 -0.43 -6.06 -0.86
N ALA A 21 -0.37 -5.57 -2.10
CA ALA A 21 -1.45 -5.71 -3.07
C ALA A 21 -1.79 -7.17 -3.34
N LEU A 22 -0.78 -8.02 -3.58
CA LEU A 22 -0.97 -9.46 -3.77
C LEU A 22 -1.60 -10.13 -2.54
N SER A 23 -1.17 -9.72 -1.33
CA SER A 23 -1.69 -10.27 -0.07
C SER A 23 -3.18 -9.98 0.14
N ILE A 24 -3.71 -8.90 -0.45
CA ILE A 24 -5.14 -8.57 -0.41
C ILE A 24 -5.91 -9.02 -1.66
N GLY A 25 -5.28 -9.81 -2.53
CA GLY A 25 -5.89 -10.33 -3.76
C GLY A 25 -5.98 -9.31 -4.90
N LEU A 26 -5.23 -8.21 -4.84
CA LEU A 26 -5.13 -7.25 -5.92
C LEU A 26 -4.04 -7.68 -6.91
N ASP A 27 -4.38 -7.70 -8.20
CA ASP A 27 -3.42 -8.03 -9.25
C ASP A 27 -2.54 -6.81 -9.59
N PRO A 28 -1.23 -6.84 -9.34
CA PRO A 28 -0.36 -5.71 -9.58
C PRO A 28 -0.07 -5.45 -11.06
N ALA A 29 -0.26 -6.42 -11.96
CA ALA A 29 -0.01 -6.24 -13.39
C ALA A 29 -1.11 -5.42 -14.07
N ARG A 30 -2.29 -5.30 -13.42
CA ARG A 30 -3.46 -4.57 -13.92
C ARG A 30 -3.60 -3.16 -13.38
N HIS A 31 -2.71 -2.73 -12.48
CA HIS A 31 -2.81 -1.46 -11.76
C HIS A 31 -1.48 -0.73 -11.70
N THR A 32 -1.53 0.60 -11.69
CA THR A 32 -0.34 1.41 -11.40
C THR A 32 0.03 1.34 -9.91
N ILE A 33 1.31 1.56 -9.57
CA ILE A 33 1.77 1.62 -8.17
C ILE A 33 0.95 2.62 -7.34
N LYS A 34 0.55 3.74 -7.95
CA LYS A 34 -0.31 4.74 -7.30
C LYS A 34 -1.66 4.15 -6.93
N GLU A 35 -2.34 3.49 -7.86
CA GLU A 35 -3.65 2.87 -7.59
C GLU A 35 -3.57 1.77 -6.52
N LEU A 36 -2.49 0.97 -6.55
CA LEU A 36 -2.23 -0.04 -5.52
C LEU A 36 -2.08 0.61 -4.15
N ALA A 37 -1.28 1.67 -4.05
CA ALA A 37 -1.07 2.42 -2.81
C ALA A 37 -2.36 3.06 -2.29
N ASP A 38 -3.15 3.70 -3.16
CA ASP A 38 -4.45 4.30 -2.80
C ASP A 38 -5.41 3.25 -2.23
N ARG A 39 -5.50 2.08 -2.85
CA ARG A 39 -6.37 0.98 -2.38
C ARG A 39 -5.90 0.38 -1.07
N LEU A 40 -4.59 0.20 -0.90
CA LEU A 40 -4.00 -0.25 0.36
C LEU A 40 -4.28 0.74 1.49
N LEU A 41 -4.14 2.04 1.22
CA LEU A 41 -4.44 3.09 2.17
C LEU A 41 -5.92 3.13 2.53
N ALA A 42 -6.81 3.05 1.54
CA ALA A 42 -8.26 3.01 1.78
C ALA A 42 -8.67 1.81 2.65
N ARG A 43 -8.06 0.64 2.41
CA ARG A 43 -8.29 -0.55 3.23
C ARG A 43 -7.79 -0.37 4.66
N ALA A 44 -6.57 0.14 4.84
CA ALA A 44 -6.02 0.41 6.16
C ALA A 44 -6.86 1.43 6.96
N LEU A 45 -7.37 2.47 6.29
CA LEU A 45 -8.28 3.45 6.90
C LEU A 45 -9.62 2.83 7.28
N ALA A 46 -10.17 1.94 6.45
CA ALA A 46 -11.41 1.22 6.75
C ALA A 46 -11.22 0.21 7.91
N GLU A 47 -10.07 -0.45 8.00
CA GLU A 47 -9.72 -1.32 9.13
C GLU A 47 -9.54 -0.50 10.41
N SER A 48 -8.84 0.64 10.35
CA SER A 48 -8.62 1.53 11.51
C SER A 48 -9.88 2.28 11.97
N GLY A 49 -10.87 2.46 11.09
CA GLY A 49 -12.14 3.11 11.39
C GLY A 49 -13.21 2.16 11.95
N GLN A 50 -12.96 0.85 11.94
CA GLN A 50 -13.89 -0.15 12.52
C GLN A 50 -13.74 -0.32 14.04
N ASP A 51 -12.72 0.30 14.65
CA ASP A 51 -12.53 0.30 16.11
C ASP A 51 -13.46 1.27 16.88
N ASP A 52 -14.30 2.07 16.20
CA ASP A 52 -15.19 3.06 16.87
C ASP A 52 -16.65 2.59 17.08
N ASP A 53 -17.06 1.41 16.59
CA ASP A 53 -18.46 0.92 16.70
C ASP A 53 -18.62 -0.29 17.65
N CYS A 54 -17.96 -0.27 18.81
CA CYS A 54 -18.22 -1.26 19.87
C CYS A 54 -18.33 -0.62 21.26
N LYS A 55 -19.17 0.41 21.36
CA LYS A 55 -19.88 0.80 22.60
C LYS A 55 -21.22 1.44 22.22
N SER A 56 -22.22 0.60 21.95
CA SER A 56 -23.64 0.97 22.10
C SER A 56 -24.26 0.10 23.18
#